data_AF-A0A560Q204-F1
#
_entry.id   AF-A0A560Q204-F1
#
_cell.length_a   1.000
_cell.length_b   1.000
_cell.length_c   1.000
_cell.angle_alpha   90.00
_cell.angle_beta   90.00
_cell.angle_gamma   90.00
#
_symmetry.space_group_name_H-M   'P 1'
#
loop_
_entity.id
_entity.type
_entity.pdbx_description
1 polymer ?
#
loop_
_entity_poly.entity_id
_entity_poly.type
_entity_poly.pdbx_seq_one_letter_code
_entity_poly.pdbx_strand_id
1 'polypeptide(L)' 'MRIIPYLTFNGNCKEAFALYKDVLGGEQFSMTFAEAPEETGMPKDNNLILHTCLTCGRFQPDGLRLPAGPAIP' A
#
# COMPACT_ATOMS: atom_id res chain seq x y z
N MET A 1 -0.37 10.84 17.88
CA MET A 1 -0.95 11.38 16.64
C MET A 1 -0.63 10.41 15.50
N ARG A 2 -1.61 10.05 14.67
CA ARG A 2 -1.44 9.14 13.51
C ARG A 2 -1.67 9.96 12.24
N ILE A 3 -0.72 9.94 11.31
CA ILE A 3 -0.84 10.61 10.00
C ILE A 3 -1.16 9.54 8.97
N ILE A 4 -2.18 9.77 8.14
CA ILE A 4 -2.57 8.88 7.05
C ILE A 4 -2.47 9.70 5.76
N PRO A 5 -1.34 9.60 5.03
CA PRO A 5 -1.19 10.33 3.78
C PRO A 5 -2.10 9.74 2.70
N TYR A 6 -2.86 10.61 2.04
CA TYR A 6 -3.65 10.23 0.86
C TYR A 6 -2.86 10.60 -0.39
N LEU A 7 -2.59 9.58 -1.21
CA LEU A 7 -1.86 9.71 -2.46
C LEU A 7 -2.80 9.38 -3.62
N THR A 8 -2.74 10.16 -4.69
CA THR A 8 -3.49 9.93 -5.93
C THR A 8 -2.50 9.66 -7.05
N PHE A 9 -2.83 8.68 -7.90
CA PHE A 9 -1.98 8.21 -8.98
C PHE A 9 -2.74 8.27 -10.31
N ASN A 10 -2.01 8.50 -11.40
CA ASN A 10 -2.57 8.52 -12.74
C ASN A 10 -2.35 7.16 -13.43
N GLY A 11 -3.01 6.11 -12.92
CA GLY A 11 -2.96 4.75 -13.50
C GLY A 11 -1.85 3.83 -13.00
N ASN A 12 -0.78 4.35 -12.39
CA ASN A 12 0.36 3.56 -11.88
C ASN A 12 0.26 3.19 -10.38
N CYS A 13 -0.94 3.28 -9.78
CA CYS A 13 -1.12 3.05 -8.34
C CYS A 13 -0.70 1.64 -7.91
N LYS A 14 -1.01 0.62 -8.73
CA LYS A 14 -0.73 -0.79 -8.43
C LYS A 14 0.77 -1.05 -8.35
N GLU A 15 1.53 -0.50 -9.30
CA GLU A 15 2.99 -0.63 -9.36
C GLU A 15 3.66 0.14 -8.21
N ALA A 16 3.19 1.36 -7.94
CA ALA A 16 3.70 2.17 -6.83
C ALA A 16 3.49 1.48 -5.48
N PHE A 17 2.30 0.95 -5.21
CA PHE A 17 2.03 0.26 -3.95
C PHE A 17 2.72 -1.10 -3.85
N ALA A 18 2.95 -1.81 -4.96
CA ALA A 18 3.79 -3.00 -4.96
C ALA A 18 5.23 -2.66 -4.53
N LEU A 19 5.81 -1.56 -5.05
CA LEU A 19 7.12 -1.07 -4.62
C LEU A 19 7.10 -0.64 -3.14
N TYR A 20 6.07 0.08 -2.70
CA TYR A 20 5.97 0.52 -1.31
C TYR A 20 5.86 -0.66 -0.35
N LYS A 21 5.09 -1.69 -0.71
CA LYS A 21 5.02 -2.93 0.07
C LYS A 21 6.37 -3.67 0.10
N ASP A 22 7.10 -3.70 -1.01
CA ASP A 22 8.43 -4.32 -1.06
C ASP A 22 9.45 -3.60 -0.16
N VAL A 23 9.50 -2.26 -0.25
CA VAL A 23 10.46 -1.43 0.50
C VAL A 23 10.08 -1.28 1.97
N LEU A 24 8.82 -0.97 2.26
CA LEU A 24 8.34 -0.66 3.62
C LEU A 24 7.82 -1.91 4.36
N GLY A 25 7.52 -2.99 3.65
CA GLY A 25 6.85 -4.15 4.21
C GLY A 25 5.41 -3.86 4.66
N GLY A 26 4.87 -4.76 5.49
CA GLY A 26 3.55 -4.60 6.10
C GLY A 26 2.40 -5.19 5.28
N GLU A 27 1.19 -4.76 5.64
CA GLU A 27 -0.05 -5.29 5.07
C GLU A 27 -0.68 -4.30 4.10
N GLN A 28 -0.99 -4.77 2.90
CA GLN A 28 -1.62 -3.96 1.85
C GLN A 28 -3.04 -4.46 1.62
N PHE A 29 -3.99 -3.54 1.70
CA PHE A 29 -5.34 -3.70 1.18
C PHE A 29 -5.43 -2.99 -0.18
N SER A 30 -6.11 -3.59 -1.16
CA SER A 30 -6.34 -2.98 -2.47
C SER A 30 -7.70 -3.39 -3.01
N MET A 31 -8.36 -2.43 -3.64
CA MET A 31 -9.65 -2.57 -4.30
C MET A 31 -9.56 -1.88 -5.67
N THR A 32 -9.89 -2.63 -6.71
CA THR A 32 -9.96 -2.16 -8.09
C THR A 32 -11.29 -1.48 -8.38
N PHE A 33 -11.34 -0.74 -9.49
CA PHE A 33 -12.57 -0.14 -9.98
C PHE A 33 -13.63 -1.19 -10.40
N ALA A 34 -13.21 -2.37 -10.83
CA ALA A 34 -14.12 -3.49 -11.12
C ALA A 34 -14.87 -4.01 -9.88
N GLU A 35 -14.23 -3.96 -8.72
CA GLU A 35 -14.78 -4.43 -7.44
C GLU A 35 -15.74 -3.40 -6.80
N ALA A 36 -15.87 -2.20 -7.36
CA ALA A 36 -16.79 -1.16 -6.89
C ALA A 36 -18.25 -1.67 -6.89
N PRO A 37 -19.12 -1.28 -5.95
CA PRO A 37 -20.54 -1.60 -6.01
C PRO A 37 -21.17 -1.07 -7.31
N GLU A 38 -22.06 -1.85 -7.94
CA GLU A 38 -22.69 -1.49 -9.23
C GLU A 38 -23.47 -0.17 -9.18
N GLU A 39 -23.98 0.18 -8.00
CA GLU A 39 -24.77 1.38 -7.73
C GLU A 39 -23.97 2.69 -7.86
N THR A 40 -22.64 2.60 -7.91
CA THR A 40 -21.75 3.77 -7.92
C THR A 40 -21.59 4.42 -9.30
N GLY A 41 -22.04 3.75 -10.38
CA GLY A 41 -21.85 4.22 -11.76
C GLY A 41 -20.37 4.36 -12.17
N MET A 42 -19.45 3.77 -11.40
CA MET A 42 -18.03 3.86 -11.68
C MET A 42 -17.63 2.92 -12.83
N PRO A 43 -16.64 3.32 -13.66
CA PRO A 43 -16.12 2.45 -14.70
C PRO A 43 -15.56 1.17 -14.07
N LYS A 44 -15.88 0.01 -14.64
CA LYS A 44 -15.45 -1.31 -14.14
C LYS A 44 -14.11 -1.70 -14.73
N ASP A 45 -13.04 -1.06 -14.28
CA ASP A 45 -11.68 -1.35 -14.75
C ASP A 45 -10.89 -2.18 -13.72
N ASN A 46 -10.32 -3.31 -14.16
CA ASN A 46 -9.48 -4.18 -13.32
C ASN A 46 -8.03 -3.67 -13.18
N ASN A 47 -7.61 -2.76 -14.05
CA ASN A 47 -6.25 -2.23 -14.06
C ASN A 47 -6.11 -0.97 -13.20
N LEU A 48 -7.21 -0.27 -12.93
CA LEU A 48 -7.23 0.91 -12.09
C LEU A 48 -7.54 0.55 -10.64
N ILE A 49 -6.81 1.17 -9.71
CA ILE A 49 -7.03 1.03 -8.27
C ILE A 49 -7.99 2.12 -7.80
N LEU A 50 -9.11 1.71 -7.21
CA LEU A 50 -10.10 2.60 -6.60
C LEU A 50 -9.66 3.03 -5.19
N HIS A 51 -9.23 2.05 -4.38
CA HIS A 51 -8.78 2.31 -3.03
C HIS A 51 -7.65 1.34 -2.67
N THR A 52 -6.55 1.85 -2.14
CA THR A 52 -5.50 1.01 -1.56
C THR A 52 -4.96 1.65 -0.29
N CYS A 53 -4.61 0.81 0.68
CA CYS A 53 -4.05 1.23 1.94
C CYS A 53 -2.88 0.30 2.28
N LEU A 54 -1.72 0.89 2.56
CA LEU A 54 -0.54 0.17 3.04
C LEU A 54 -0.35 0.51 4.51
N THR A 55 -0.48 -0.50 5.36
CA THR A 55 -0.20 -0.40 6.78
C THR A 55 1.17 -1.02 7.04
N CYS A 56 2.19 -0.17 7.08
CA CYS A 56 3.52 -0.54 7.52
C CYS A 56 3.73 -0.12 8.98
N GLY A 57 4.56 -0.87 9.71
CA GLY A 57 4.89 -0.59 11.12
C GLY A 57 5.51 0.80 11.33
N ARG A 58 5.71 1.20 12.60
CA ARG A 58 6.30 2.51 12.93
C ARG A 58 7.62 2.68 12.18
N PHE A 59 7.67 3.72 11.34
CA PHE A 59 8.92 4.27 10.82
C PHE A 59 9.74 4.73 12.02
N GLN A 60 10.72 3.92 12.43
CA GLN A 60 11.71 4.29 13.42
C GLN A 60 12.71 5.24 12.73
N PRO A 61 12.84 6.51 13.16
CA PRO A 61 13.63 7.51 12.43
C PRO A 61 15.14 7.24 12.42
N ASP A 62 15.63 6.24 13.13
CA ASP A 62 17.03 5.81 13.18
C ASP A 62 17.38 4.80 12.07
N GLY A 63 17.17 5.24 10.82
CA GLY A 63 18.19 5.22 9.77
C GLY A 63 18.81 3.90 9.26
N LEU A 64 18.57 2.72 9.82
CA LEU A 64 19.08 1.48 9.25
C LEU A 64 18.27 0.27 9.70
N ARG A 65 17.55 -0.35 8.77
CA ARG A 65 17.13 -1.74 8.90
C ARG A 65 18.41 -2.59 8.91
N LEU A 66 19.00 -2.81 10.08
CA LEU A 66 19.94 -3.90 10.26
C LEU A 66 19.14 -5.21 10.02
N PRO A 67 19.62 -6.12 9.17
CA PRO A 67 19.02 -7.45 9.10
C PRO A 67 19.06 -8.03 10.51
N ALA A 68 17.93 -8.55 10.98
CA ALA A 68 17.90 -9.33 12.21
C ALA A 68 18.94 -10.45 12.03
N GLY A 69 20.10 -10.29 12.68
CA GLY A 69 21.09 -11.36 12.77
C GLY A 69 20.45 -12.57 13.43
N PRO A 70 20.97 -13.78 13.17
CA PRO A 70 20.34 -14.99 13.69
C PRO A 70 20.26 -14.89 15.22
N ALA A 71 19.10 -15.27 15.76
CA ALA A 71 18.94 -15.48 17.19
C ALA A 71 20.03 -16.49 17.63
N ILE A 72 20.97 -16.00 18.43
CA ILE A 72 21.98 -16.82 19.12
C ILE A 72 21.41 -17.06 20.53
N PRO A 73 21.52 -18.29 21.07
CA PRO A 73 20.42 -19.09 21.62
C PRO A 73 19.86 -18.64 22.97
#